data_AF-A0A5S4WV32-F1
#
_entry.id   AF-A0A5S4WV32-F1
#
_cell.length_a   1.000
_cell.length_b   1.000
_cell.length_c   1.000
_cell.angle_alpha   90.00
_cell.angle_beta   90.00
_cell.angle_gamma   90.00
#
_symmetry.space_group_name_H-M   'P 1'
#
loop_
_entity.id
_entity.type
_entity.pdbx_description
1 polymer ?
#
loop_
_entity_poly.entity_id
_entity_poly.type
_entity_poly.pdbx_seq_one_letter_code
_entity_poly.pdbx_strand_id
1 'polypeptide(L)'
;MTEPNTGSNEAELLAEPRLVVEPGAAARVSAVAAPVLEGMGYRLVRIRISGEAGCTVQIMAERPDGSMQLEDCEAISRALSPVLDVADPIDRAYRLEISSPGIDRPLVRRSDFERYSGYLVKIEMAVAHEGRKRFRGTLGAVEGDRVHLRRDDAKPNDDVDVLLTMEDIGEARLVLTDELIAESMRRGKAEERKMRRDLGIAPPQAPHAEISAKTTKNTKPKKKPAPTNTKKHRLAAERARRGEIEPDEGD
;
A
#
# COMPACT_ATOMS: atom_id res chain seq x y z
N MET A 1 -5.78 -18.63 -26.15
CA MET A 1 -5.45 -18.14 -24.80
C MET A 1 -4.63 -16.89 -25.02
N THR A 2 -5.25 -15.73 -24.92
CA THR A 2 -4.58 -14.42 -25.08
C THR A 2 -3.68 -14.21 -23.87
N GLU A 3 -2.38 -14.08 -24.11
CA GLU A 3 -1.42 -13.68 -23.09
C GLU A 3 -1.86 -12.35 -22.45
N PRO A 4 -1.70 -12.16 -21.13
CA PRO A 4 -2.04 -10.91 -20.49
C PRO A 4 -1.12 -9.80 -21.05
N ASN A 5 -1.76 -8.75 -21.57
CA ASN A 5 -1.12 -7.55 -22.13
C ASN A 5 -0.52 -6.69 -21.00
N THR A 6 0.42 -7.24 -20.24
CA THR A 6 1.01 -6.57 -19.06
C THR A 6 1.95 -5.43 -19.48
N GLY A 7 2.64 -5.59 -20.62
CA GLY A 7 3.61 -4.61 -21.10
C GLY A 7 2.99 -3.29 -21.59
N SER A 8 1.76 -3.31 -22.10
CA SER A 8 1.07 -2.08 -22.53
C SER A 8 0.62 -1.22 -21.35
N ASN A 9 0.14 -1.85 -20.27
CA ASN A 9 -0.36 -1.13 -19.10
C ASN A 9 0.78 -0.44 -18.33
N GLU A 10 1.96 -1.05 -18.26
CA GLU A 10 3.10 -0.45 -17.55
C GLU A 10 3.65 0.78 -18.27
N ALA A 11 3.72 0.74 -19.60
CA ALA A 11 4.08 1.89 -20.43
C ALA A 11 3.04 3.02 -20.32
N GLU A 12 1.74 2.68 -20.27
CA GLU A 12 0.66 3.65 -20.09
C GLU A 12 0.73 4.34 -18.72
N LEU A 13 1.01 3.57 -17.65
CA LEU A 13 1.19 4.11 -16.29
C LEU A 13 2.44 4.98 -16.14
N LEU A 14 3.52 4.68 -16.87
CA LEU A 14 4.73 5.49 -16.89
C LEU A 14 4.50 6.85 -17.58
N ALA A 15 3.75 6.84 -18.68
CA ALA A 15 3.46 8.04 -19.45
C ALA A 15 2.32 8.89 -18.86
N GLU A 16 1.63 8.42 -17.81
CA GLU A 16 0.52 9.13 -17.21
C GLU A 16 0.97 10.48 -16.61
N PRO A 17 0.36 11.60 -17.05
CA PRO A 17 0.77 12.93 -16.62
C PRO A 17 0.43 13.18 -15.16
N ARG A 18 1.27 13.97 -14.48
CA ARG A 18 0.97 14.46 -13.14
C ARG A 18 -0.06 15.60 -13.22
N LEU A 19 -1.07 15.51 -12.36
CA LEU A 19 -2.11 16.52 -12.14
C LEU A 19 -1.55 17.74 -11.40
N VAL A 20 -0.55 17.53 -10.55
CA VAL A 20 0.10 18.59 -9.76
C VAL A 20 1.45 18.93 -10.35
N VAL A 21 1.66 20.22 -10.64
CA VAL A 21 2.94 20.75 -11.14
C VAL A 21 3.51 21.73 -10.11
N GLU A 22 4.76 21.51 -9.71
CA GLU A 22 5.45 22.40 -8.79
C GLU A 22 5.84 23.73 -9.47
N PRO A 23 5.75 24.88 -8.78
CA PRO A 23 6.16 26.16 -9.35
C PRO A 23 7.67 26.43 -9.22
N GLY A 24 8.16 27.38 -10.04
CA GLY A 24 9.48 27.99 -9.87
C GLY A 24 10.65 27.02 -10.07
N ALA A 25 11.59 27.02 -9.12
CA ALA A 25 12.79 26.19 -9.20
C ALA A 25 12.48 24.69 -9.23
N ALA A 26 11.44 24.25 -8.51
CA ALA A 26 11.02 22.85 -8.52
C ALA A 26 10.49 22.42 -9.90
N ALA A 27 9.82 23.31 -10.63
CA ALA A 27 9.39 23.07 -12.01
C ALA A 27 10.60 22.79 -12.93
N ARG A 28 11.68 23.57 -12.77
CA ARG A 28 12.91 23.40 -13.56
C ARG A 28 13.59 22.07 -13.25
N VAL A 29 13.71 21.71 -11.97
CA VAL A 29 14.24 20.40 -11.57
C VAL A 29 13.35 19.29 -12.14
N SER A 30 12.03 19.43 -12.12
CA SER A 30 11.11 18.44 -12.69
C SER A 30 11.33 18.24 -14.18
N ALA A 31 11.51 19.32 -14.95
CA ALA A 31 11.74 19.24 -16.40
C ALA A 31 13.02 18.48 -16.75
N VAL A 32 14.02 18.51 -15.87
CA VAL A 32 15.28 17.77 -16.02
C VAL A 32 15.15 16.34 -15.50
N ALA A 33 14.54 16.15 -14.32
CA ALA A 33 14.51 14.86 -13.64
C ALA A 33 13.49 13.88 -14.25
N ALA A 34 12.33 14.35 -14.68
CA ALA A 34 11.27 13.51 -15.22
C ALA A 34 11.72 12.60 -16.39
N PRO A 35 12.35 13.11 -17.48
CA PRO A 35 12.75 12.25 -18.59
C PRO A 35 13.82 11.21 -18.20
N VAL A 36 14.71 11.55 -17.26
CA VAL A 36 15.72 10.60 -16.76
C VAL A 36 15.05 9.48 -15.95
N LEU A 37 14.11 9.84 -15.06
CA LEU A 37 13.36 8.88 -14.27
C LEU A 37 12.51 7.95 -15.15
N GLU A 38 11.80 8.51 -16.13
CA GLU A 38 10.98 7.75 -17.08
C GLU A 38 11.83 6.77 -17.89
N GLY A 39 12.99 7.21 -18.39
CA GLY A 39 13.92 6.33 -19.11
C GLY A 39 14.48 5.19 -18.26
N MET A 40 14.45 5.32 -16.94
CA MET A 40 14.84 4.28 -15.98
C MET A 40 13.65 3.43 -15.48
N GLY A 41 12.43 3.71 -15.94
CA GLY A 41 11.21 3.01 -15.52
C GLY A 41 10.64 3.47 -14.17
N TYR A 42 10.97 4.70 -13.75
CA TYR A 42 10.39 5.32 -12.55
C TYR A 42 9.48 6.48 -12.92
N ARG A 43 8.50 6.72 -12.06
CA ARG A 43 7.60 7.85 -12.11
C ARG A 43 8.04 8.87 -11.08
N LEU A 44 8.19 10.12 -11.50
CA LEU A 44 8.30 11.23 -10.57
C LEU A 44 6.99 11.36 -9.77
N VAL A 45 7.09 11.51 -8.44
CA VAL A 45 5.95 11.74 -7.55
C VAL A 45 5.91 13.20 -7.13
N ARG A 46 6.99 13.71 -6.51
CA ARG A 46 7.05 15.08 -6.00
C ARG A 46 8.48 15.59 -6.01
N ILE A 47 8.64 16.89 -6.23
CA ILE A 47 9.87 17.62 -5.92
C ILE A 47 9.62 18.62 -4.81
N ARG A 48 10.49 18.65 -3.81
CA ARG A 48 10.45 19.63 -2.73
C ARG A 48 11.82 20.26 -2.59
N ILE A 49 11.85 21.60 -2.61
CA ILE A 49 13.04 22.38 -2.32
C ILE A 49 12.84 23.03 -0.96
N SER A 50 13.74 22.77 -0.01
CA SER A 50 13.73 23.39 1.31
C SER A 50 15.02 24.15 1.57
N GLY A 51 14.97 25.15 2.46
CA GLY A 51 16.16 25.85 2.96
C GLY A 51 16.88 25.10 4.09
N GLU A 52 16.48 23.85 4.36
CA GLU A 52 17.10 23.02 5.39
C GLU A 52 18.55 22.70 5.00
N ALA A 53 19.45 22.69 5.99
CA ALA A 53 20.89 22.46 5.77
C ALA A 53 21.51 23.32 4.64
N GLY A 54 21.01 24.55 4.45
CA GLY A 54 21.46 25.48 3.40
C GLY A 54 20.59 25.44 2.14
N CYS A 55 20.36 24.25 1.58
CA CYS A 55 19.37 23.98 0.54
C CYS A 55 19.27 22.47 0.31
N THR A 56 18.08 21.89 0.37
CA THR A 56 17.84 20.48 0.05
C THR A 56 16.86 20.36 -1.11
N VAL A 57 17.22 19.57 -2.12
CA VAL A 57 16.36 19.18 -3.24
C VAL A 57 15.96 17.73 -3.01
N GLN A 58 14.73 17.53 -2.55
CA GLN A 58 14.15 16.20 -2.35
C GLN A 58 13.32 15.80 -3.57
N ILE A 59 13.65 14.65 -4.16
CA ILE A 59 12.94 14.05 -5.27
C ILE A 59 12.33 12.73 -4.80
N MET A 60 11.00 12.66 -4.81
CA MET A 60 10.25 11.44 -4.57
C MET A 60 9.94 10.76 -5.90
N ALA A 61 10.33 9.49 -6.03
CA ALA A 61 10.03 8.67 -7.20
C ALA A 61 9.52 7.29 -6.76
N GLU A 62 9.06 6.49 -7.71
CA GLU A 62 8.73 5.07 -7.51
C GLU A 62 8.51 4.38 -8.85
N ARG A 63 8.37 3.06 -8.85
CA ARG A 63 7.89 2.29 -10.01
C ARG A 63 6.37 2.45 -10.20
N PRO A 64 5.82 2.11 -11.38
CA PRO A 64 4.38 2.13 -11.63
C PRO A 64 3.54 1.31 -10.65
N ASP A 65 4.12 0.25 -10.08
CA ASP A 65 3.47 -0.57 -9.06
C ASP A 65 3.49 0.03 -7.65
N GLY A 66 4.18 1.16 -7.45
CA GLY A 66 4.32 1.84 -6.17
C GLY A 66 5.53 1.37 -5.34
N SER A 67 6.37 0.48 -5.87
CA SER A 67 7.56 -0.02 -5.18
C SER A 67 8.79 0.86 -5.45
N MET A 68 9.69 0.92 -4.47
CA MET A 68 11.02 1.51 -4.59
C MET A 68 11.90 1.06 -3.42
N GLN A 69 13.09 0.55 -3.72
CA GLN A 69 14.07 0.08 -2.76
C GLN A 69 15.23 1.08 -2.58
N LEU A 70 16.12 0.79 -1.63
CA LEU A 70 17.29 1.64 -1.37
C LEU A 70 18.24 1.69 -2.58
N GLU A 71 18.42 0.55 -3.24
CA GLU A 71 19.25 0.44 -4.45
C GLU A 71 18.67 1.27 -5.61
N ASP A 72 17.34 1.36 -5.69
CA ASP A 72 16.66 2.22 -6.67
C ASP A 72 16.96 3.70 -6.39
N CYS A 73 16.93 4.12 -5.11
CA CYS A 73 17.31 5.49 -4.72
C CYS A 73 18.76 5.81 -5.12
N GLU A 74 19.69 4.87 -4.89
CA GLU A 74 21.09 5.04 -5.25
C GLU A 74 21.26 5.14 -6.77
N ALA A 75 20.61 4.25 -7.53
CA ALA A 75 20.64 4.27 -8.99
C ALA A 75 20.13 5.60 -9.56
N ILE A 76 18.99 6.09 -9.06
CA ILE A 76 18.41 7.37 -9.45
C ILE A 76 19.36 8.53 -9.11
N SER A 77 19.94 8.53 -7.90
CA SER A 77 20.87 9.58 -7.47
C SER A 77 22.09 9.67 -8.41
N ARG A 78 22.71 8.52 -8.73
CA ARG A 78 23.85 8.43 -9.64
C ARG A 78 23.51 8.88 -11.07
N ALA A 79 22.30 8.58 -11.53
CA ALA A 79 21.85 8.97 -12.87
C ALA A 79 21.50 10.46 -12.97
N LEU A 80 20.85 11.02 -11.94
CA LEU A 80 20.39 12.42 -11.94
C LEU A 80 21.48 13.43 -11.66
N SER A 81 22.42 13.12 -10.75
CA SER A 81 23.47 14.07 -10.33
C SER A 81 24.18 14.74 -11.51
N PRO A 82 24.79 14.02 -12.47
CA PRO A 82 25.52 14.67 -13.57
C PRO A 82 24.60 15.47 -14.50
N VAL A 83 23.34 15.06 -14.66
CA VAL A 83 22.37 15.77 -15.50
C VAL A 83 21.96 17.09 -14.84
N LEU A 84 21.72 17.07 -13.54
CA LEU A 84 21.39 18.26 -12.75
C LEU A 84 22.60 19.20 -12.64
N ASP A 85 23.83 18.69 -12.56
CA ASP A 85 25.05 19.49 -12.56
C ASP A 85 25.25 20.25 -13.89
N VAL A 86 24.89 19.63 -15.02
CA VAL A 86 24.98 20.27 -16.34
C VAL A 86 23.84 21.25 -16.59
N ALA A 87 22.61 20.89 -16.20
CA ALA A 87 21.44 21.73 -16.40
C ALA A 87 21.36 22.91 -15.41
N ASP A 88 22.01 22.77 -14.25
CA ASP A 88 22.09 23.71 -13.14
C ASP A 88 20.77 24.47 -12.84
N PRO A 89 19.66 23.75 -12.53
CA PRO A 89 18.35 24.39 -12.38
C PRO A 89 18.22 25.21 -11.07
N ILE A 90 19.19 25.11 -10.16
CA ILE A 90 19.17 25.70 -8.82
C ILE A 90 20.39 26.62 -8.64
N ASP A 91 20.16 27.93 -8.48
CA ASP A 91 21.21 28.96 -8.45
C ASP A 91 22.07 28.99 -7.15
N ARG A 92 22.15 27.88 -6.41
CA ARG A 92 22.89 27.77 -5.15
C ARG A 92 23.31 26.33 -4.88
N ALA A 93 24.36 26.13 -4.08
CA ALA A 93 24.72 24.80 -3.61
C ALA A 93 23.55 24.13 -2.86
N TYR A 94 23.33 22.85 -3.13
CA TYR A 94 22.25 22.08 -2.54
C TYR A 94 22.66 20.64 -2.25
N ARG A 95 21.90 19.98 -1.36
CA ARG A 95 21.95 18.55 -1.11
C ARG A 95 20.84 17.86 -1.90
N LEU A 96 21.20 16.85 -2.70
CA LEU A 96 20.23 16.00 -3.39
C LEU A 96 19.77 14.87 -2.47
N GLU A 97 18.46 14.70 -2.32
CA GLU A 97 17.84 13.60 -1.58
C GLU A 97 16.86 12.86 -2.48
N ILE A 98 17.04 11.54 -2.58
CA ILE A 98 16.15 10.65 -3.34
C ILE A 98 15.42 9.73 -2.36
N SER A 99 14.10 9.66 -2.47
CA SER A 99 13.29 8.80 -1.62
C SER A 99 12.07 8.24 -2.35
N SER A 100 11.46 7.22 -1.77
CA SER A 100 10.08 6.86 -2.07
C SER A 100 9.11 7.80 -1.31
N PRO A 101 7.82 7.87 -1.71
CA PRO A 101 6.84 8.71 -1.01
C PRO A 101 6.36 8.14 0.34
N GLY A 102 6.51 6.83 0.58
CA GLY A 102 6.13 6.20 1.85
C GLY A 102 4.63 6.23 2.15
N ILE A 103 4.27 6.38 3.43
CA ILE A 103 2.89 6.25 3.92
C ILE A 103 2.09 7.57 3.79
N ASP A 104 2.72 8.74 3.98
CA ASP A 104 2.12 10.07 3.76
C ASP A 104 2.23 10.45 2.27
N ARG A 105 1.81 9.53 1.41
CA ARG A 105 2.03 9.59 -0.04
C ARG A 105 1.21 10.70 -0.70
N PRO A 106 1.84 11.59 -1.50
CA PRO A 106 1.11 12.50 -2.38
C PRO A 106 0.36 11.74 -3.47
N LEU A 107 -0.86 12.17 -3.78
CA LEU A 107 -1.64 11.69 -4.92
C LEU A 107 -1.53 12.71 -6.03
N VAL A 108 -0.84 12.34 -7.10
CA VAL A 108 -0.47 13.28 -8.17
C VAL A 108 -0.92 12.81 -9.54
N ARG A 109 -1.52 11.62 -9.65
CA ARG A 109 -2.03 11.04 -10.89
C ARG A 109 -3.43 10.47 -10.68
N ARG A 110 -4.19 10.29 -11.75
CA ARG A 110 -5.50 9.64 -11.69
C ARG A 110 -5.38 8.21 -11.14
N SER A 111 -4.37 7.46 -11.59
CA SER A 111 -4.13 6.10 -11.09
C SER A 111 -3.85 6.04 -9.59
N ASP A 112 -3.35 7.13 -8.98
CA ASP A 112 -3.18 7.22 -7.54
C ASP A 112 -4.54 7.28 -6.84
N PHE A 113 -5.48 8.11 -7.32
CA PHE A 113 -6.83 8.20 -6.76
C PHE A 113 -7.60 6.88 -6.87
N GLU A 114 -7.46 6.18 -7.99
CA GLU A 114 -8.07 4.87 -8.20
C GLU A 114 -7.48 3.81 -7.25
N ARG A 115 -6.15 3.75 -7.15
CA ARG A 115 -5.43 2.78 -6.31
C ARG A 115 -5.74 2.94 -4.82
N TYR A 116 -5.94 4.16 -4.38
CA TYR A 116 -6.16 4.50 -2.97
C TYR A 116 -7.62 4.85 -2.65
N SER A 117 -8.57 4.44 -3.50
CA SER A 117 -9.99 4.45 -3.17
C SER A 117 -10.23 3.69 -1.85
N GLY A 118 -11.08 4.24 -0.98
CA GLY A 118 -11.36 3.72 0.35
C GLY A 118 -10.42 4.21 1.45
N TYR A 119 -9.31 4.90 1.13
CA TYR A 119 -8.42 5.47 2.13
C TYR A 119 -8.77 6.91 2.47
N LEU A 120 -8.41 7.31 3.69
CA LEU A 120 -8.56 8.67 4.18
C LEU A 120 -7.51 9.59 3.54
N VAL A 121 -7.95 10.72 3.01
CA VAL A 121 -7.10 11.71 2.35
C VAL A 121 -7.35 13.12 2.85
N LYS A 122 -6.34 13.97 2.65
CA LYS A 122 -6.46 15.41 2.74
C LYS A 122 -6.18 16.00 1.36
N ILE A 123 -7.12 16.81 0.88
CA ILE A 123 -7.05 17.46 -0.43
C ILE A 123 -7.09 18.98 -0.21
N GLU A 124 -6.16 19.70 -0.83
CA GLU A 124 -6.16 21.14 -0.96
C GLU A 124 -6.32 21.52 -2.43
N MET A 125 -7.43 22.17 -2.76
CA MET A 125 -7.76 22.63 -4.11
C MET A 125 -7.02 23.92 -4.43
N ALA A 126 -6.44 23.99 -5.64
CA ALA A 126 -5.93 25.23 -6.20
C ALA A 126 -7.08 26.19 -6.48
N VAL A 127 -8.14 25.69 -7.12
CA VAL A 127 -9.41 26.39 -7.40
C VAL A 127 -10.46 25.97 -6.38
N ALA A 128 -11.12 26.94 -5.73
CA ALA A 128 -12.09 26.60 -4.69
C ALA A 128 -13.29 25.82 -5.28
N HIS A 129 -13.61 24.68 -4.68
CA HIS A 129 -14.82 23.93 -4.98
C HIS A 129 -15.91 24.39 -4.00
N GLU A 130 -16.97 24.99 -4.52
CA GLU A 130 -18.08 25.52 -3.70
C GLU A 130 -17.62 26.49 -2.59
N GLY A 131 -16.63 27.34 -2.89
CA GLY A 131 -16.07 28.30 -1.94
C GLY A 131 -15.12 27.69 -0.89
N ARG A 132 -14.87 26.37 -0.97
CA ARG A 132 -14.00 25.63 -0.05
C ARG A 132 -12.74 25.12 -0.77
N LYS A 133 -11.59 25.24 -0.10
CA LYS A 133 -10.29 24.76 -0.65
C LYS A 133 -9.75 23.50 0.02
N ARG A 134 -10.08 23.24 1.30
CA ARG A 134 -9.46 22.15 2.04
C ARG A 134 -10.49 21.10 2.39
N PHE A 135 -10.27 19.87 1.98
CA PHE A 135 -11.15 18.74 2.25
C PHE A 135 -10.39 17.65 3.00
N ARG A 136 -11.11 16.93 3.85
CA ARG A 136 -10.64 15.71 4.50
C ARG A 136 -11.77 14.70 4.47
N GLY A 137 -11.47 13.49 4.04
CA GLY A 137 -12.47 12.45 3.88
C GLY A 137 -11.93 11.21 3.20
N THR A 138 -12.79 10.21 3.06
CA THR A 138 -12.45 8.93 2.42
C THR A 138 -12.64 9.03 0.91
N LEU A 139 -11.63 8.63 0.15
CA LEU A 139 -11.73 8.55 -1.32
C LEU A 139 -12.78 7.54 -1.75
N GLY A 140 -13.62 7.93 -2.68
CA GLY A 140 -14.57 7.07 -3.39
C GLY A 140 -14.09 6.74 -4.80
N ALA A 141 -15.05 6.41 -5.66
CA ALA A 141 -14.79 6.08 -7.06
C ALA A 141 -14.30 7.30 -7.85
N VAL A 142 -13.51 7.03 -8.90
CA VAL A 142 -13.11 8.01 -9.91
C VAL A 142 -14.10 7.94 -11.07
N GLU A 143 -14.67 9.09 -11.43
CA GLU A 143 -15.62 9.26 -12.54
C GLU A 143 -15.06 10.27 -13.53
N GLY A 144 -14.54 9.80 -14.66
CA GLY A 144 -13.92 10.68 -15.65
C GLY A 144 -12.70 11.39 -15.06
N ASP A 145 -12.75 12.72 -15.01
CA ASP A 145 -11.74 13.62 -14.45
C ASP A 145 -12.02 14.02 -12.99
N ARG A 146 -13.03 13.42 -12.36
CA ARG A 146 -13.46 13.75 -10.99
C ARG A 146 -13.30 12.57 -10.05
N VAL A 147 -13.16 12.89 -8.76
CA VAL A 147 -13.06 11.90 -7.69
C VAL A 147 -14.12 12.18 -6.63
N HIS A 148 -14.84 11.14 -6.24
CA HIS A 148 -15.75 11.20 -5.10
C HIS A 148 -14.96 11.28 -3.80
N LEU A 149 -15.39 12.14 -2.88
CA LEU A 149 -14.83 12.24 -1.55
C LEU A 149 -15.96 12.27 -0.52
N ARG A 150 -15.98 11.27 0.34
CA ARG A 150 -16.87 11.25 1.51
C ARG A 150 -16.24 12.01 2.65
N ARG A 151 -16.73 13.21 2.95
CA ARG A 151 -16.19 14.13 3.95
C ARG A 151 -16.40 13.61 5.38
N ASP A 152 -15.35 13.73 6.20
CA ASP A 152 -15.43 13.45 7.64
C ASP A 152 -16.02 14.62 8.44
N ASP A 153 -15.96 15.84 7.89
CA ASP A 153 -16.28 17.09 8.57
C ASP A 153 -17.56 17.76 8.05
N ALA A 154 -18.43 16.98 7.41
CA ALA A 154 -19.73 17.46 6.96
C ALA A 154 -20.61 17.80 8.17
N LYS A 155 -21.13 19.03 8.20
CA LYS A 155 -22.20 19.42 9.14
C LYS A 155 -23.53 18.83 8.67
N PRO A 156 -24.57 18.76 9.52
CA PRO A 156 -25.87 18.18 9.14
C PRO A 156 -26.55 18.81 7.91
N ASN A 157 -26.17 20.04 7.54
CA ASN A 157 -26.69 20.75 6.37
C ASN A 157 -25.73 20.74 5.16
N ASP A 158 -24.56 20.12 5.28
CA ASP A 158 -23.57 20.04 4.20
C ASP A 158 -23.68 18.69 3.49
N ASP A 159 -23.37 18.69 2.18
CA ASP A 159 -23.20 17.44 1.45
C ASP A 159 -22.01 16.65 1.98
N VAL A 160 -22.29 15.39 2.35
CA VAL A 160 -21.31 14.45 2.87
C VAL A 160 -20.43 13.92 1.75
N ASP A 161 -21.01 13.64 0.59
CA ASP A 161 -20.29 13.18 -0.60
C ASP A 161 -20.13 14.35 -1.57
N VAL A 162 -18.88 14.69 -1.88
CA VAL A 162 -18.53 15.77 -2.83
C VAL A 162 -17.77 15.20 -4.02
N LEU A 163 -17.97 15.78 -5.18
CA LEU A 163 -17.32 15.37 -6.43
C LEU A 163 -16.28 16.42 -6.85
N LEU A 164 -15.01 16.13 -6.63
CA LEU A 164 -13.91 17.07 -6.85
C LEU A 164 -13.24 16.84 -8.21
N THR A 165 -13.08 17.90 -9.01
CA THR A 165 -12.30 17.86 -10.25
C THR A 165 -10.81 17.67 -9.93
N MET A 166 -10.18 16.64 -10.49
CA MET A 166 -8.79 16.30 -10.19
C MET A 166 -7.80 17.36 -10.70
N GLU A 167 -8.09 18.04 -11.81
CA GLU A 167 -7.26 19.13 -12.35
C GLU A 167 -7.23 20.37 -11.46
N ASP A 168 -8.28 20.59 -10.66
CA ASP A 168 -8.38 21.73 -9.74
C ASP A 168 -7.65 21.47 -8.40
N ILE A 169 -7.11 20.25 -8.20
CA ILE A 169 -6.38 19.86 -7.00
C ILE A 169 -4.97 20.45 -7.02
N GLY A 170 -4.61 21.21 -5.98
CA GLY A 170 -3.25 21.73 -5.79
C GLY A 170 -2.34 20.76 -5.02
N GLU A 171 -2.87 20.11 -3.98
CA GLU A 171 -2.14 19.10 -3.22
C GLU A 171 -3.12 18.05 -2.70
N ALA A 172 -2.81 16.76 -2.86
CA ALA A 172 -3.56 15.67 -2.24
C ALA A 172 -2.57 14.70 -1.59
N ARG A 173 -2.89 14.22 -0.39
CA ARG A 173 -2.07 13.23 0.32
C ARG A 173 -2.90 12.29 1.18
N LEU A 174 -2.39 11.07 1.34
CA LEU A 174 -2.95 10.10 2.27
C LEU A 174 -2.81 10.58 3.73
N VAL A 175 -3.83 10.31 4.54
CA VAL A 175 -3.76 10.53 5.99
C VAL A 175 -3.32 9.23 6.64
N LEU A 176 -2.33 9.33 7.53
CA LEU A 176 -1.83 8.20 8.31
C LEU A 176 -2.94 7.65 9.21
N THR A 177 -3.49 6.49 8.85
CA THR A 177 -4.45 5.71 9.65
C THR A 177 -3.90 4.31 9.93
N ASP A 178 -4.41 3.63 10.95
CA ASP A 178 -3.97 2.27 11.30
C ASP A 178 -4.18 1.28 10.13
N GLU A 179 -5.26 1.45 9.38
CA GLU A 179 -5.54 0.66 8.18
C GLU A 179 -4.49 0.89 7.09
N LEU A 180 -4.10 2.14 6.87
CA LEU A 180 -3.08 2.49 5.90
C LEU A 180 -1.70 1.97 6.34
N ILE A 181 -1.37 2.05 7.63
CA ILE A 181 -0.15 1.47 8.18
C ILE A 181 -0.13 -0.04 7.97
N ALA A 182 -1.23 -0.73 8.30
CA ALA A 182 -1.33 -2.17 8.12
C ALA A 182 -1.14 -2.56 6.65
N GLU A 183 -1.76 -1.83 5.71
CA GLU A 183 -1.60 -2.07 4.28
C GLU A 183 -0.16 -1.82 3.80
N SER A 184 0.44 -0.70 4.18
CA SER A 184 1.82 -0.37 3.82
C SER A 184 2.80 -1.43 4.34
N MET A 185 2.61 -1.90 5.58
CA MET A 185 3.44 -2.95 6.17
C MET A 185 3.20 -4.31 5.48
N ARG A 186 1.98 -4.61 5.01
CA ARG A 186 1.69 -5.80 4.20
C ARG A 186 2.44 -5.76 2.87
N ARG A 187 2.39 -4.63 2.16
CA ARG A 187 3.10 -4.42 0.89
C ARG A 187 4.61 -4.52 1.06
N GLY A 188 5.19 -3.82 2.04
CA GLY A 188 6.63 -3.92 2.35
C GLY A 188 7.08 -5.34 2.65
N LYS A 189 6.33 -6.10 3.46
CA LYS A 189 6.62 -7.52 3.74
C LYS A 189 6.44 -8.44 2.54
N ALA A 190 5.58 -8.10 1.57
CA ALA A 190 5.41 -8.88 0.35
C ALA A 190 6.63 -8.68 -0.56
N GLU A 191 7.10 -7.44 -0.71
CA GLU A 191 8.31 -7.10 -1.45
C GLU A 191 9.55 -7.75 -0.84
N GLU A 192 9.74 -7.67 0.48
CA GLU A 192 10.86 -8.33 1.18
C GLU A 192 10.84 -9.86 0.96
N ARG A 193 9.65 -10.47 0.96
CA ARG A 193 9.50 -11.91 0.69
C ARG A 193 9.81 -12.28 -0.75
N LYS A 194 9.43 -11.44 -1.70
CA LYS A 194 9.76 -11.61 -3.12
C LYS A 194 11.27 -11.50 -3.33
N MET A 195 11.90 -10.48 -2.78
CA MET A 195 13.37 -10.30 -2.83
C MET A 195 14.12 -11.48 -2.21
N ARG A 196 13.72 -11.95 -1.01
CA ARG A 196 14.33 -13.12 -0.38
C ARG A 196 14.18 -14.38 -1.22
N ARG A 197 13.04 -14.56 -1.89
CA ARG A 197 12.83 -15.67 -2.84
C ARG A 197 13.76 -15.54 -4.04
N ASP A 198 13.86 -14.37 -4.64
CA ASP A 198 14.70 -14.14 -5.83
C ASP A 198 16.20 -14.32 -5.52
N LEU A 199 16.63 -13.96 -4.31
CA LEU A 199 17.99 -14.21 -3.80
C LEU A 199 18.21 -15.65 -3.29
N GLY A 200 17.22 -16.53 -3.37
CA GLY A 200 17.31 -17.92 -2.89
C GLY A 200 17.43 -18.06 -1.37
N ILE A 201 17.12 -17.02 -0.60
CA ILE A 201 17.17 -16.99 0.86
C ILE A 201 15.88 -17.60 1.41
N ALA A 202 15.98 -18.81 1.98
CA ALA A 202 14.85 -19.46 2.61
C ALA A 202 14.22 -18.56 3.71
N PRO A 203 12.88 -18.54 3.84
CA PRO A 203 12.23 -17.84 4.94
C PRO A 203 12.73 -18.41 6.28
N PRO A 204 12.80 -17.58 7.34
CA PRO A 204 13.22 -18.07 8.64
C PRO A 204 12.20 -19.11 9.10
N GLN A 205 12.67 -20.19 9.71
CA GLN A 205 11.78 -21.21 10.25
C GLN A 205 10.83 -20.53 11.24
N ALA A 206 9.53 -20.81 11.10
CA ALA A 206 8.56 -20.22 12.01
C ALA A 206 8.88 -20.66 13.44
N PRO A 207 8.70 -19.81 14.47
CA PRO A 207 9.09 -20.13 15.84
C PRO A 207 8.38 -21.38 16.42
N HIS A 208 7.30 -21.84 15.78
CA HIS A 208 6.60 -23.08 16.12
C HIS A 208 7.15 -24.34 15.42
N ALA A 209 8.11 -24.21 14.52
CA ALA A 209 8.71 -25.32 13.77
C ALA A 209 9.83 -26.04 14.53
N GLU A 210 10.30 -25.50 15.66
CA GLU A 210 11.40 -26.10 16.44
C GLU A 210 10.99 -27.16 17.48
N ILE A 211 9.71 -27.58 17.51
CA ILE A 211 9.28 -28.68 18.40
C ILE A 211 9.02 -29.97 17.60
N SER A 212 10.02 -30.46 16.86
CA SER A 212 9.99 -31.87 16.42
C SER A 212 11.36 -32.53 16.22
N ALA A 213 12.48 -31.87 16.54
CA ALA A 213 13.81 -32.43 16.26
C ALA A 213 14.49 -33.17 17.42
N LYS A 214 13.85 -33.31 18.60
CA LYS A 214 14.38 -34.14 19.71
C LYS A 214 13.28 -34.93 20.40
N THR A 215 12.99 -36.13 19.91
CA THR A 215 12.75 -37.37 20.69
C THR A 215 12.54 -38.54 19.71
N THR A 216 13.62 -39.05 19.13
CA THR A 216 13.67 -40.46 18.68
C THR A 216 14.05 -41.31 19.89
N LYS A 217 13.09 -41.53 20.81
CA LYS A 217 13.12 -42.72 21.67
C LYS A 217 12.11 -43.71 21.11
N ASN A 218 12.65 -44.83 20.68
CA ASN A 218 11.96 -45.97 20.10
C ASN A 218 10.96 -46.56 21.12
N THR A 219 9.69 -46.18 21.08
CA THR A 219 8.60 -46.89 21.78
C THR A 219 7.61 -47.43 20.76
N LYS A 220 7.70 -48.74 20.54
CA LYS A 220 6.76 -49.55 19.76
C LYS A 220 5.32 -49.27 20.26
N PRO A 221 4.35 -48.97 19.38
CA PRO A 221 2.98 -48.71 19.82
C PRO A 221 2.36 -49.99 20.40
N LYS A 222 1.92 -49.94 21.67
CA LYS A 222 1.07 -51.00 22.24
C LYS A 222 -0.29 -50.98 21.54
N LYS A 223 -0.65 -52.09 20.88
CA LYS A 223 -2.00 -52.32 20.35
C LYS A 223 -3.03 -52.19 21.49
N LYS A 224 -4.01 -51.29 21.36
CA LYS A 224 -5.18 -51.25 22.25
C LYS A 224 -6.01 -52.53 22.03
N PRO A 225 -6.49 -53.21 23.09
CA PRO A 225 -7.41 -54.33 22.93
C PRO A 225 -8.76 -53.85 22.40
N ALA A 226 -9.40 -54.69 21.59
CA ALA A 226 -10.73 -54.42 21.02
C ALA A 226 -11.78 -54.26 22.14
N PRO A 227 -12.76 -53.36 21.98
CA PRO A 227 -13.78 -53.14 23.00
C PRO A 227 -14.67 -54.39 23.15
N THR A 228 -14.73 -54.94 24.36
CA THR A 228 -15.65 -56.02 24.71
C THR A 228 -17.03 -55.45 25.04
N ASN A 229 -18.04 -55.88 24.28
CA ASN A 229 -19.43 -55.47 24.44
C ASN A 229 -20.01 -56.13 25.71
N THR A 230 -20.09 -55.37 26.81
CA THR A 230 -20.57 -55.86 28.10
C THR A 230 -22.10 -55.91 28.17
N LYS A 231 -22.64 -56.83 28.98
CA LYS A 231 -24.09 -57.07 29.17
C LYS A 231 -24.88 -55.79 29.53
N LYS A 232 -24.21 -54.79 30.16
CA LYS A 232 -24.77 -53.46 30.46
C LYS A 232 -25.14 -52.67 29.19
N HIS A 233 -24.32 -52.73 28.14
CA HIS A 233 -24.63 -52.05 26.87
C HIS A 233 -25.82 -52.69 26.14
N ARG A 234 -26.01 -54.01 26.30
CA ARG A 234 -27.12 -54.75 25.68
C ARG A 234 -28.47 -54.42 26.36
N LEU A 235 -28.49 -54.35 27.69
CA LEU A 235 -29.69 -54.00 28.47
C LEU A 235 -30.10 -52.52 28.33
N ALA A 236 -29.14 -51.61 28.18
CA ALA A 236 -29.43 -50.19 27.93
C ALA A 236 -30.12 -49.95 26.58
N ALA A 237 -29.70 -50.69 25.53
CA ALA A 237 -30.34 -50.62 24.22
C ALA A 237 -31.76 -51.24 24.20
N GLU A 238 -32.04 -52.21 25.07
CA GLU A 238 -33.35 -52.86 25.17
C GLU A 238 -34.34 -52.02 25.97
N ARG A 239 -33.91 -51.34 27.04
CA ARG A 239 -34.71 -50.34 27.78
C ARG A 239 -35.14 -49.17 26.89
N ALA A 240 -34.21 -48.64 26.08
CA ALA A 240 -34.50 -47.54 25.16
C ALA A 240 -35.53 -47.92 24.07
N ARG A 241 -35.62 -49.20 23.66
CA ARG A 241 -36.64 -49.67 22.72
C ARG A 241 -38.02 -49.85 23.33
N ARG A 242 -38.12 -49.94 24.67
CA ARG A 242 -39.37 -50.26 25.37
C ARG A 242 -40.17 -49.03 25.83
N GLY A 243 -39.67 -47.82 25.57
CA GLY A 243 -40.43 -46.58 25.73
C GLY A 243 -40.68 -46.12 27.17
N GLU A 244 -39.89 -46.58 28.14
CA GLU A 244 -39.94 -46.05 29.51
C GLU A 244 -39.03 -44.81 29.60
N ILE A 245 -39.63 -43.63 29.47
CA ILE A 245 -39.01 -42.34 29.78
C ILE A 245 -39.53 -41.94 31.16
N GLU A 246 -38.66 -41.88 32.17
CA GLU A 246 -39.00 -41.20 33.43
C GLU A 246 -39.03 -39.69 33.19
N PRO A 247 -40.04 -38.96 33.69
CA PRO A 247 -40.07 -37.51 33.61
C PRO A 247 -39.11 -36.94 34.67
N ASP A 248 -38.16 -36.12 34.20
CA ASP A 248 -37.22 -35.37 35.02
C ASP A 248 -37.97 -34.22 35.72
N GLU A 249 -38.14 -34.32 37.04
CA GLU A 249 -38.62 -33.22 37.89
C GLU A 249 -37.52 -32.18 38.03
N GLY A 250 -37.79 -30.97 37.55
CA GLY A 250 -36.92 -29.81 37.74
C GLY A 250 -37.17 -29.13 39.08
N ASP A 251 -36.08 -28.69 39.70
CA ASP A 251 -35.95 -27.48 40.53
C ASP A 251 -34.55 -26.88 40.31
#